data_AF-A0A372E2B6-F1
#
_entry.id   AF-A0A372E2B6-F1
#
_cell.length_a   1.000
_cell.length_b   1.000
_cell.length_c   1.000
_cell.angle_alpha   90.00
_cell.angle_beta   90.00
_cell.angle_gamma   90.00
#
_symmetry.space_group_name_H-M   'P 1'
#
loop_
_entity.id
_entity.type
_entity.pdbx_description
1 polymer ?
#
loop_
_entity_poly.entity_id
_entity_poly.type
_entity_poly.pdbx_seq_one_letter_code
_entity_poly.pdbx_strand_id
1 'polypeptide(L)'
;MLPVSLATPWLPHAEHLRQTLAQLDPTERRRILDYITTPPEPPKIRSYPIGECMAAARRVAQLLSAHPSWSQAHARRDTAREMGVSTVQLRRMLAHAEGG
;
A
#
# COMPACT_ATOMS: atom_id res chain seq x y z
N MET A 1 44.69 -18.81 -11.61
CA MET A 1 44.22 -17.98 -12.74
C MET A 1 42.84 -18.48 -13.14
N LEU A 2 41.84 -17.59 -13.13
CA LEU A 2 40.37 -17.81 -13.12
C LEU A 2 39.78 -17.74 -14.55
N PRO A 3 38.55 -18.23 -14.85
CA PRO A 3 37.38 -18.14 -13.95
C PRO A 3 36.46 -19.36 -13.80
N VAL A 4 35.90 -19.43 -12.60
CA VAL A 4 34.69 -20.16 -12.24
C VAL A 4 33.53 -19.56 -13.02
N SER A 5 32.98 -20.30 -13.99
CA SER A 5 31.66 -19.99 -14.55
C SER A 5 30.61 -20.22 -13.47
N LEU A 6 30.30 -19.16 -12.72
CA LEU A 6 29.13 -19.09 -11.86
C LEU A 6 27.90 -19.12 -12.77
N ALA A 7 27.39 -20.32 -13.07
CA ALA A 7 26.09 -20.50 -13.70
C ALA A 7 25.07 -19.71 -12.87
N THR A 8 24.64 -18.57 -13.40
CA THR A 8 23.92 -17.60 -12.60
C THR A 8 22.49 -18.12 -12.45
N PRO A 9 22.02 -18.40 -11.23
CA PRO A 9 20.76 -19.13 -11.01
C PRO A 9 19.53 -18.40 -11.57
N TRP A 10 19.65 -17.11 -11.89
CA TRP A 10 18.60 -16.31 -12.52
C TRP A 10 18.47 -16.52 -14.04
N LEU A 11 19.45 -17.13 -14.71
CA LEU A 11 19.49 -17.25 -16.17
C LEU A 11 18.26 -17.99 -16.76
N PRO A 12 17.81 -19.13 -16.19
CA PRO A 12 16.62 -19.82 -16.67
C PRO A 12 15.34 -18.98 -16.51
N HIS A 13 15.24 -18.21 -15.42
CA HIS A 13 14.11 -17.33 -15.16
C HIS A 13 14.07 -16.14 -16.11
N ALA A 14 15.23 -15.56 -16.45
CA ALA A 14 15.31 -14.49 -17.44
C ALA A 14 14.94 -14.97 -18.84
N GLU A 15 15.34 -16.19 -19.22
CA GLU A 15 14.96 -16.76 -20.51
C GLU A 15 13.46 -17.06 -20.58
N HIS A 16 12.89 -17.61 -19.51
CA HIS A 16 11.44 -17.80 -19.41
C HIS A 16 10.68 -16.47 -19.52
N LEU A 17 11.15 -15.41 -18.84
CA LEU A 17 10.56 -14.08 -18.94
C LEU A 17 10.61 -13.53 -20.38
N ARG A 18 11.71 -13.71 -21.10
CA ARG A 18 11.82 -13.29 -22.52
C ARG A 18 10.81 -14.00 -23.40
N GLN A 19 10.65 -15.32 -23.22
CA GLN A 19 9.68 -16.11 -23.97
C GLN A 19 8.25 -15.66 -23.68
N THR A 20 7.90 -15.42 -22.42
CA THR A 20 6.58 -14.92 -22.03
C THR A 20 6.32 -13.52 -22.60
N LEU A 21 7.29 -12.60 -22.54
CA LEU A 21 7.15 -11.26 -23.13
C LEU A 21 7.03 -11.29 -24.66
N ALA A 22 7.66 -12.27 -25.33
CA ALA A 22 7.57 -12.42 -26.79
C ALA A 22 6.18 -12.89 -27.26
N GLN A 23 5.42 -13.57 -26.40
CA GLN A 23 4.05 -14.03 -26.68
C GLN A 23 2.99 -12.94 -26.47
N LEU A 24 3.33 -11.82 -25.82
CA LEU A 24 2.42 -10.71 -25.57
C LEU A 24 2.28 -9.78 -26.79
N ASP A 25 1.11 -9.17 -26.91
CA ASP A 25 0.87 -8.09 -27.86
C ASP A 25 1.96 -7.00 -27.72
N PRO A 26 2.45 -6.42 -28.83
CA PRO A 26 3.49 -5.38 -28.79
C PRO A 26 3.16 -4.22 -27.85
N THR A 27 1.88 -3.84 -27.74
CA THR A 27 1.41 -2.75 -26.88
C THR A 27 1.51 -3.10 -25.42
N GLU A 28 1.08 -4.31 -25.04
CA GLU A 28 1.13 -4.80 -23.66
C GLU A 28 2.56 -5.05 -23.21
N ARG A 29 3.37 -5.70 -24.07
CA ARG A 29 4.80 -5.89 -23.84
C ARG A 29 5.51 -4.57 -23.60
N ARG A 30 5.23 -3.53 -24.39
CA ARG A 30 5.82 -2.20 -24.20
C ARG A 30 5.42 -1.59 -22.86
N ARG A 31 4.15 -1.67 -22.47
CA ARG A 31 3.69 -1.18 -21.14
C ARG A 31 4.41 -1.86 -19.98
N ILE A 32 4.62 -3.18 -20.06
CA ILE A 32 5.32 -3.93 -19.01
C ILE A 32 6.80 -3.54 -18.97
N LEU A 33 7.45 -3.46 -20.14
CA LEU A 33 8.85 -3.04 -20.22
C LEU A 33 9.05 -1.60 -19.75
N ASP A 34 8.14 -0.69 -20.09
CA ASP A 34 8.13 0.69 -19.62
C ASP A 34 7.98 0.74 -18.09
N TYR A 35 7.10 -0.08 -17.51
CA TYR A 35 6.94 -0.20 -16.05
C TYR A 35 8.19 -0.76 -15.34
N ILE A 36 8.92 -1.69 -15.95
CA ILE A 36 10.15 -2.26 -15.38
C ILE A 36 11.32 -1.26 -15.48
N THR A 37 11.45 -0.62 -16.63
CA THR A 37 12.56 0.31 -16.92
C THR A 37 12.37 1.66 -16.25
N THR A 38 11.13 2.14 -16.19
CA THR A 38 10.75 3.41 -15.60
C THR A 38 9.55 3.17 -14.68
N PRO A 39 9.76 2.53 -13.52
CA PRO A 39 8.67 2.31 -12.60
C PRO A 39 8.06 3.66 -12.20
N PRO A 40 6.72 3.77 -12.16
CA PRO A 40 6.09 4.99 -11.73
C PRO A 40 6.56 5.33 -10.31
N GLU A 41 6.76 6.62 -10.06
CA GLU A 41 7.20 7.09 -8.75
C GLU A 41 6.22 6.57 -7.68
N PRO A 42 6.72 6.01 -6.57
CA PRO A 42 5.84 5.50 -5.53
C PRO A 42 4.87 6.59 -5.10
N PRO A 43 3.59 6.25 -4.85
CA PRO A 43 2.61 7.25 -4.47
C PRO A 43 3.12 7.98 -3.23
N LYS A 44 3.15 9.32 -3.30
CA LYS A 44 3.63 10.15 -2.19
C LYS A 44 2.88 9.75 -0.92
N ILE A 45 3.64 9.43 0.13
CA ILE A 45 3.07 9.12 1.43
C ILE A 45 2.29 10.36 1.87
N ARG A 46 0.96 10.25 1.98
CA ARG A 46 0.16 11.31 2.56
C ARG A 46 0.62 11.48 4.01
N SER A 47 1.09 12.67 4.36
CA SER A 47 1.30 13.03 5.74
C SER A 47 -0.07 13.13 6.42
N TYR A 48 -0.18 12.54 7.60
CA TYR A 48 -1.36 12.70 8.44
C TYR A 48 -0.99 13.66 9.57
N PRO A 49 -1.51 14.90 9.57
CA PRO A 49 -1.22 15.84 10.64
C PRO A 49 -1.61 15.24 11.99
N ILE A 50 -0.72 15.33 12.99
CA ILE A 50 -0.96 14.70 14.30
C ILE A 50 -2.27 15.15 14.95
N GLY A 51 -2.70 16.41 14.70
CA GLY A 51 -3.98 16.94 15.17
C GLY A 51 -5.19 16.19 14.60
N GLU A 52 -5.16 15.82 13.32
CA GLU A 52 -6.22 15.04 12.68
C GLU A 52 -6.21 13.58 13.17
N CYS A 53 -5.03 13.00 13.37
CA CYS A 53 -4.89 11.65 13.94
C CYS A 53 -5.47 11.58 15.35
N MET A 54 -5.15 12.57 16.19
CA MET A 54 -5.69 12.68 17.55
C MET A 54 -7.20 12.94 17.55
N ALA A 55 -7.70 13.76 16.62
CA ALA A 55 -9.14 13.98 16.47
C ALA A 55 -9.88 12.69 16.08
N ALA A 56 -9.34 11.94 15.13
CA ALA A 56 -9.86 10.62 14.74
C ALA A 56 -9.90 9.65 15.92
N ALA A 57 -8.81 9.55 16.70
CA ALA A 57 -8.74 8.69 17.87
C ALA A 57 -9.78 9.05 18.93
N ARG A 58 -9.90 10.35 19.26
CA ARG A 58 -10.92 10.85 20.19
C ARG A 58 -12.33 10.55 19.70
N ARG A 59 -12.60 10.72 18.40
CA ARG A 59 -13.92 10.48 17.84
C ARG A 59 -14.33 9.02 17.92
N VAL A 60 -13.41 8.09 17.61
CA VAL A 60 -13.66 6.64 17.78
C VAL A 60 -13.96 6.32 19.25
N ALA A 61 -13.20 6.86 20.20
CA ALA A 61 -13.44 6.66 21.62
C ALA A 61 -14.81 7.20 22.07
N GLN A 62 -15.18 8.40 21.59
CA GLN A 62 -16.50 8.99 21.85
C GLN A 62 -17.63 8.10 21.35
N LEU A 63 -17.55 7.60 20.11
CA LEU A 63 -18.58 6.72 19.54
C LEU A 63 -18.71 5.42 20.33
N LEU A 64 -17.60 4.82 20.76
CA LEU A 64 -17.62 3.62 21.60
C LEU A 64 -18.22 3.88 22.98
N SER A 65 -17.96 5.04 23.57
CA SER A 65 -18.57 5.43 24.85
C SER A 65 -20.07 5.72 24.74
N ALA A 66 -20.49 6.33 23.63
CA ALA A 66 -21.89 6.68 23.38
C ALA A 66 -22.73 5.47 22.95
N HIS A 67 -22.10 4.48 22.31
CA HIS A 67 -22.76 3.28 21.81
C HIS A 67 -22.02 2.02 22.29
N PRO A 68 -22.26 1.55 23.52
CA PRO A 68 -21.55 0.40 24.10
C PRO A 68 -21.73 -0.92 23.33
N SER A 69 -22.81 -1.03 22.56
CA SER A 69 -23.10 -2.20 21.70
C SER A 69 -22.34 -2.17 20.37
N TRP A 70 -21.68 -1.05 20.03
CA TRP A 70 -20.94 -0.95 18.78
C TRP A 70 -19.59 -1.64 18.88
N SER A 71 -19.23 -2.37 17.82
CA SER A 71 -17.88 -2.85 17.66
C SER A 71 -16.94 -1.71 17.29
N GLN A 72 -15.66 -1.86 17.64
CA GLN A 72 -14.61 -0.91 17.24
C GLN A 72 -14.54 -0.74 15.71
N ALA A 73 -14.82 -1.80 14.94
CA ALA A 73 -14.88 -1.73 13.49
C ALA A 73 -16.01 -0.83 12.98
N HIS A 74 -17.17 -0.85 13.65
CA HIS A 74 -18.29 0.01 13.31
C HIS A 74 -17.97 1.48 13.62
N ALA A 75 -17.50 1.77 14.84
CA ALA A 75 -17.11 3.13 15.24
C ALA A 75 -16.04 3.73 14.30
N ARG A 76 -15.06 2.91 13.87
CA ARG A 76 -14.06 3.32 12.87
C ARG A 76 -14.67 3.59 11.50
N ARG A 77 -15.63 2.76 11.04
CA ARG A 77 -16.29 2.98 9.74
C ARG A 77 -17.04 4.31 9.72
N ASP A 78 -17.78 4.61 10.78
CA ASP A 78 -18.53 5.87 10.88
C ASP A 78 -17.60 7.08 11.02
N THR A 79 -16.55 6.98 11.83
CA THR A 79 -15.53 8.04 11.92
C THR A 79 -14.88 8.32 10.58
N ALA A 80 -14.54 7.28 9.80
CA ALA A 80 -13.96 7.43 8.47
C ALA A 80 -14.91 8.16 7.51
N ARG A 81 -16.20 7.83 7.58
CA ARG A 81 -17.25 8.49 6.78
C ARG A 81 -17.42 9.96 7.17
N GLU A 82 -17.47 10.28 8.46
CA GLU A 82 -17.57 11.65 8.97
C GLU A 82 -16.37 12.52 8.53
N MET A 83 -15.17 11.96 8.57
CA MET A 83 -13.93 12.66 8.20
C MET A 83 -13.65 12.68 6.69
N GLY A 84 -14.48 12.02 5.87
CA GLY A 84 -14.28 11.96 4.41
C GLY A 84 -13.02 11.18 3.99
N VAL A 85 -12.57 10.21 4.80
CA VAL A 85 -11.38 9.40 4.53
C VAL A 85 -11.73 7.93 4.34
N SER A 86 -10.86 7.16 3.69
CA SER A 86 -11.06 5.71 3.62
C SER A 86 -10.79 5.05 4.97
N THR A 87 -11.40 3.90 5.22
CA THR A 87 -11.16 3.11 6.46
C THR A 87 -9.69 2.66 6.58
N VAL A 88 -8.99 2.48 5.46
CA VAL A 88 -7.55 2.21 5.41
C VAL A 88 -6.75 3.43 5.87
N GLN A 89 -7.11 4.63 5.41
CA GLN A 89 -6.49 5.87 5.85
C GLN A 89 -6.72 6.10 7.33
N LEU A 90 -7.96 5.93 7.82
CA LEU A 90 -8.26 6.04 9.25
C LEU A 90 -7.42 5.08 10.09
N ARG A 91 -7.24 3.83 9.65
CA ARG A 91 -6.39 2.87 10.38
C ARG A 91 -4.95 3.35 10.49
N ARG A 92 -4.40 3.93 9.42
CA ARG A 92 -3.04 4.51 9.42
C ARG A 92 -2.96 5.72 10.34
N MET A 93 -3.96 6.59 10.34
CA MET A 93 -4.04 7.75 11.23
C MET A 93 -4.06 7.33 12.71
N LEU A 94 -4.88 6.32 13.05
CA LEU A 94 -4.95 5.78 14.41
C LEU A 94 -3.62 5.16 14.85
N ALA A 95 -2.98 4.36 13.99
CA ALA A 95 -1.66 3.80 14.27
C ALA A 95 -0.59 4.89 14.49
N HIS A 96 -0.70 6.01 13.76
CA HIS A 96 0.20 7.15 13.94
C HIS A 96 -0.07 7.91 15.26
N ALA A 97 -1.32 7.94 15.73
CA ALA A 97 -1.67 8.53 17.04
C ALA A 97 -1.24 7.65 18.23
N GLU A 98 -1.23 6.33 18.06
CA GLU A 98 -0.88 5.36 19.12
C GLU A 98 0.64 5.13 19.25
N GLY A 99 1.42 5.44 18.21
CA GLY A 99 2.87 5.17 18.14
C GLY A 99 3.77 6.41 18.12
N GLY A 100 3.31 7.53 18.68
CA GLY A 100 4.09 8.77 18.86
C GLY A 100 4.78 8.83 20.21
#